data_AF-A0A842YJS7-F1
#
_entry.id   AF-A0A842YJS7-F1
#
_cell.length_a   1.000
_cell.length_b   1.000
_cell.length_c   1.000
_cell.angle_alpha   90.00
_cell.angle_beta   90.00
_cell.angle_gamma   90.00
#
_symmetry.space_group_name_H-M   'P 1'
#
loop_
_entity.id
_entity.type
_entity.pdbx_description
1 polymer ?
#
loop_
_entity_poly.entity_id
_entity_poly.type
_entity_poly.pdbx_seq_one_letter_code
_entity_poly.pdbx_strand_id
1 'polypeptide(L)'
;PSMMDERTVRNIIGNMMVKPHQDLSSEEKQIQSAIAREAIRMGVDNHKVIASRLKGVVLDRTLSDMFDQALEPTLINMMRTQLVIGKGDAFQSQTVEESLMILLDSLQPTGVTELYLDPENMSAPLGNLINHDKKTALDLFTNRSLDFLGTCIAPSGVLNDGQEALRVEITKPGGEKASHSFNYGELTLIPVRGSELIDVNLVPNKLDIGAGRGKMVRHQVRCGKLGLIIDTRGRPMEKYRQPVKLLPFEALGGSD
;
A
#
# COMPACT_ATOMS: atom_id res chain seq x y z
N PRO A 1 9.54 18.69 -1.30
CA PRO A 1 10.39 19.87 -1.02
C PRO A 1 11.73 19.92 -1.81
N SER A 2 11.83 19.42 -3.05
CA SER A 2 13.12 19.46 -3.79
C SER A 2 13.59 20.86 -4.20
N MET A 3 12.70 21.85 -4.11
CA MET A 3 13.00 23.26 -4.44
C MET A 3 13.32 24.09 -3.19
N MET A 4 13.31 23.49 -2.00
CA MET A 4 13.56 24.19 -0.73
C MET A 4 14.98 23.92 -0.25
N ASP A 5 15.63 24.96 0.26
CA ASP A 5 16.92 24.81 0.92
C ASP A 5 16.77 24.15 2.31
N GLU A 6 17.86 23.59 2.81
CA GLU A 6 17.89 22.86 4.07
C GLU A 6 17.47 23.72 5.28
N ARG A 7 17.84 25.00 5.31
CA ARG A 7 17.52 25.90 6.41
C ARG A 7 16.01 26.15 6.46
N THR A 8 15.39 26.38 5.31
CA THR A 8 13.94 26.55 5.19
C THR A 8 13.21 25.30 5.67
N VAL A 9 13.65 24.11 5.25
CA VAL A 9 13.06 22.85 5.71
C VAL A 9 13.22 22.69 7.22
N ARG A 10 14.41 22.92 7.79
CA ARG A 10 14.64 22.82 9.25
C ARG A 10 13.77 23.80 10.04
N ASN A 11 13.62 25.02 9.55
CA ASN A 11 12.77 26.02 10.21
C ASN A 11 11.31 25.60 10.19
N ILE A 12 10.79 25.10 9.06
CA ILE A 12 9.42 24.60 8.98
C ILE A 12 9.22 23.42 9.94
N ILE A 13 10.16 22.48 9.98
CA ILE A 13 10.13 21.36 10.93
C ILE A 13 10.08 21.85 12.37
N GLY A 14 10.96 22.77 12.74
CA GLY A 14 11.00 23.34 14.10
C GLY A 14 9.69 24.04 14.47
N ASN A 15 9.12 24.82 13.55
CA ASN A 15 7.85 25.52 13.78
C ASN A 15 6.67 24.54 13.90
N MET A 16 6.66 23.46 13.11
CA MET A 16 5.61 22.44 13.19
C MET A 16 5.58 21.71 14.55
N MET A 17 6.67 21.71 15.33
CA MET A 17 6.70 21.06 16.65
C MET A 17 5.82 21.77 17.69
N VAL A 18 5.52 23.05 17.50
CA VAL A 18 4.73 23.87 18.44
C VAL A 18 3.39 24.32 17.86
N LYS A 19 3.10 23.94 16.62
CA LYS A 19 1.90 24.35 15.88
C LYS A 19 0.92 23.18 15.78
N PRO A 20 -0.39 23.39 15.99
CA PRO A 20 -1.39 22.35 15.74
C PRO A 20 -1.34 21.84 14.29
N HIS A 21 -1.38 20.52 14.10
CA HIS A 21 -1.31 19.89 12.77
C HIS A 21 -2.49 20.23 11.84
N GLN A 22 -3.57 20.78 12.40
CA GLN A 22 -4.78 21.18 11.68
C GLN A 22 -4.56 22.48 10.88
N ASP A 23 -3.65 23.34 11.34
CA ASP A 23 -3.44 24.70 10.81
C ASP A 23 -2.27 24.81 9.84
N LEU A 24 -1.81 23.68 9.30
CA LEU A 24 -0.64 23.64 8.42
C LEU A 24 -0.95 24.21 7.04
N SER A 25 -0.04 25.04 6.54
CA SER A 25 -0.06 25.51 5.15
C SER A 25 0.20 24.35 4.18
N SER A 26 -0.11 24.51 2.90
CA SER A 26 0.17 23.48 1.89
C SER A 26 1.66 23.11 1.82
N GLU A 27 2.55 24.07 2.07
CA GLU A 27 4.00 23.85 2.11
C GLU A 27 4.41 22.99 3.33
N GLU A 28 3.87 23.34 4.50
CA GLU A 28 4.09 22.60 5.75
C GLU A 28 3.54 21.17 5.63
N LYS A 29 2.37 20.98 5.03
CA LYS A 29 1.79 19.66 4.76
C LYS A 29 2.68 18.81 3.86
N GLN A 30 3.27 19.39 2.80
CA GLN A 30 4.20 18.67 1.93
C GLN A 30 5.45 18.20 2.69
N ILE A 31 5.96 19.01 3.62
CA ILE A 31 7.09 18.64 4.48
C ILE A 31 6.66 17.57 5.48
N GLN A 32 5.50 17.71 6.13
CA GLN A 32 4.95 16.70 7.03
C GLN A 32 4.80 15.34 6.34
N SER A 33 4.22 15.32 5.13
CA SER A 33 4.12 14.15 4.26
C SER A 33 5.49 13.49 4.01
N ALA A 34 6.53 14.30 3.76
CA ALA A 34 7.88 13.78 3.52
C ALA A 34 8.51 13.18 4.78
N ILE A 35 8.31 13.82 5.94
CA ILE A 35 8.77 13.31 7.23
C ILE A 35 8.04 12.01 7.57
N ALA A 36 6.71 11.98 7.40
CA ALA A 36 5.90 10.80 7.67
C ALA A 36 6.38 9.60 6.82
N ARG A 37 6.64 9.82 5.52
CA ARG A 37 7.18 8.78 4.65
C ARG A 37 8.48 8.18 5.21
N GLU A 38 9.43 9.04 5.57
CA GLU A 38 10.73 8.58 6.05
C GLU A 38 10.66 7.94 7.44
N ALA A 39 9.86 8.52 8.35
CA ALA A 39 9.66 7.99 9.68
C ALA A 39 9.00 6.60 9.65
N ILE A 40 7.98 6.41 8.80
CA ILE A 40 7.33 5.09 8.62
C ILE A 40 8.30 4.10 7.99
N ARG A 41 9.05 4.50 6.96
CA ARG A 41 10.06 3.65 6.30
C ARG A 41 11.09 3.15 7.32
N MET A 42 11.69 4.07 8.08
CA MET A 42 12.63 3.73 9.16
C MET A 42 11.99 2.85 10.24
N GLY A 43 10.74 3.14 10.60
CA GLY A 43 9.97 2.36 11.56
C GLY A 43 9.78 0.91 11.11
N VAL A 44 9.41 0.68 9.85
CA VAL A 44 9.28 -0.68 9.28
C VAL A 44 10.63 -1.39 9.23
N ASP A 45 11.69 -0.72 8.77
CA ASP A 45 13.02 -1.32 8.71
C ASP A 45 13.50 -1.75 10.10
N ASN A 46 13.31 -0.89 11.11
CA ASN A 46 13.60 -1.23 12.50
C ASN A 46 12.69 -2.36 13.02
N HIS A 47 11.39 -2.35 12.66
CA HIS A 47 10.48 -3.41 13.08
C HIS A 47 10.84 -4.76 12.46
N LYS A 48 11.34 -4.80 11.22
CA LYS A 48 11.85 -6.04 10.59
C LYS A 48 13.02 -6.64 11.37
N VAL A 49 13.89 -5.81 11.94
CA VAL A 49 15.00 -6.24 12.81
C VAL A 49 14.47 -6.83 14.12
N ILE A 50 13.49 -6.18 14.75
CA ILE A 50 12.90 -6.61 16.03
C ILE A 50 12.05 -7.87 15.87
N ALA A 51 11.15 -7.87 14.88
CA ALA A 51 10.30 -8.99 14.51
C ALA A 51 11.07 -10.05 13.70
N SER A 52 12.34 -10.27 14.06
CA SER A 52 13.11 -11.40 13.58
C SER A 52 12.72 -12.65 14.35
N ARG A 53 12.79 -13.82 13.71
CA ARG A 53 12.57 -15.09 14.41
C ARG A 53 13.67 -15.28 15.47
N LEU A 54 13.31 -15.81 16.64
CA LEU A 54 14.26 -16.13 17.70
C LEU A 54 15.41 -16.99 17.14
N LYS A 55 16.63 -16.46 17.16
CA LYS A 55 17.83 -17.22 16.82
C LYS A 55 18.06 -18.28 17.91
N GLY A 56 17.82 -19.55 17.61
CA GLY A 56 18.21 -20.68 18.48
C GLY A 56 17.09 -21.52 19.12
N VAL A 57 15.80 -21.32 18.78
CA VAL A 57 14.75 -22.24 19.24
C VAL A 57 14.71 -23.48 18.34
N VAL A 58 15.00 -24.64 18.91
CA VAL A 58 14.86 -25.95 18.25
C VAL A 58 13.38 -26.32 18.28
N LEU A 59 12.66 -26.07 17.18
CA LEU A 59 11.34 -26.65 16.95
C LEU A 59 11.52 -28.02 16.25
N ASP A 60 10.72 -29.01 16.63
CA ASP A 60 10.71 -30.37 16.06
C ASP A 60 10.68 -30.31 14.51
N ARG A 61 11.61 -31.01 13.86
CA ARG A 61 12.03 -30.69 12.48
C ARG A 61 11.49 -31.68 11.43
N THR A 62 10.93 -31.14 10.36
CA THR A 62 10.99 -31.76 9.02
C THR A 62 12.02 -31.02 8.14
N LEU A 63 12.61 -31.72 7.15
CA LEU A 63 13.65 -31.15 6.26
C LEU A 63 13.17 -29.91 5.48
N SER A 64 11.86 -29.82 5.17
CA SER A 64 11.27 -28.68 4.48
C SER A 64 11.33 -27.39 5.30
N ASP A 65 11.07 -27.48 6.61
CA ASP A 65 11.05 -26.32 7.50
C ASP A 65 12.42 -25.63 7.60
N MET A 66 13.51 -26.40 7.43
CA MET A 66 14.88 -25.88 7.47
C MET A 66 15.24 -25.03 6.24
N PHE A 67 14.67 -25.33 5.07
CA PHE A 67 14.92 -24.55 3.85
C PHE A 67 14.15 -23.22 3.85
N ASP A 68 12.90 -23.21 4.31
CA ASP A 68 12.09 -21.99 4.42
C ASP A 68 12.68 -21.03 5.48
N GLN A 69 13.31 -21.55 6.53
CA GLN A 69 13.92 -20.75 7.60
C GLN A 69 15.18 -20.01 7.16
N ALA A 70 15.85 -20.46 6.08
CA ALA A 70 17.05 -19.80 5.55
C ALA A 70 16.71 -18.57 4.68
N LEU A 71 15.46 -18.44 4.22
CA LEU A 71 15.09 -17.48 3.16
C LEU A 71 14.54 -16.14 3.67
N GLU A 72 13.86 -16.09 4.82
CA GLU A 72 13.17 -14.87 5.29
C GLU A 72 13.62 -14.45 6.71
N PRO A 73 14.44 -13.39 6.86
CA PRO A 73 15.04 -13.00 8.16
C PRO A 73 14.06 -12.37 9.15
N THR A 74 12.83 -12.06 8.72
CA THR A 74 11.81 -11.35 9.49
C THR A 74 10.44 -12.00 9.33
N LEU A 75 9.59 -11.86 10.34
CA LEU A 75 8.17 -12.26 10.28
C LEU A 75 7.34 -11.30 9.41
N ILE A 76 7.86 -10.12 9.10
CA ILE A 76 7.16 -9.11 8.30
C ILE A 76 7.40 -9.37 6.82
N ASN A 77 6.39 -9.92 6.14
CA ASN A 77 6.45 -10.19 4.71
C ASN A 77 5.40 -9.36 3.97
N MET A 78 5.84 -8.33 3.24
CA MET A 78 4.94 -7.43 2.50
C MET A 78 4.16 -8.14 1.39
N MET A 79 4.71 -9.20 0.79
CA MET A 79 4.02 -9.99 -0.25
C MET A 79 2.79 -10.71 0.32
N ARG A 80 2.80 -11.01 1.62
CA ARG A 80 1.70 -11.68 2.32
C ARG A 80 0.81 -10.73 3.10
N THR A 81 1.15 -9.44 3.16
CA THR A 81 0.36 -8.42 3.85
C THR A 81 -0.86 -8.06 3.00
N GLN A 82 -2.03 -8.53 3.45
CA GLN A 82 -3.29 -8.32 2.73
C GLN A 82 -3.92 -6.95 3.01
N LEU A 83 -3.58 -6.31 4.12
CA LEU A 83 -4.24 -5.10 4.58
C LEU A 83 -3.25 -4.19 5.31
N VAL A 84 -3.35 -2.89 5.02
CA VAL A 84 -2.61 -1.81 5.68
C VAL A 84 -3.59 -0.72 6.09
N ILE A 85 -3.46 -0.23 7.32
CA ILE A 85 -4.25 0.90 7.84
C ILE A 85 -3.29 2.04 8.20
N GLY A 86 -3.43 3.19 7.53
CA GLY A 86 -2.79 4.43 7.92
C GLY A 86 -3.55 5.08 9.08
N LYS A 87 -2.87 5.36 10.18
CA LYS A 87 -3.46 5.94 11.40
C LYS A 87 -2.56 7.04 11.97
N GLY A 88 -3.17 8.03 12.60
CA GLY A 88 -2.49 9.08 13.35
C GLY A 88 -2.49 10.42 12.61
N ASP A 89 -2.00 11.45 13.30
CA ASP A 89 -2.10 12.85 12.88
C ASP A 89 -1.45 13.12 11.51
N ALA A 90 -0.46 12.29 11.13
CA ALA A 90 0.18 12.34 9.83
C ALA A 90 -0.77 12.04 8.65
N PHE A 91 -1.90 11.37 8.89
CA PHE A 91 -2.92 11.07 7.89
C PHE A 91 -4.15 11.97 8.02
N GLN A 92 -4.45 12.48 9.21
CA GLN A 92 -5.63 13.33 9.46
C GLN A 92 -5.58 14.68 8.73
N SER A 93 -4.37 15.25 8.60
CA SER A 93 -4.17 16.57 7.97
C SER A 93 -4.03 16.51 6.44
N GLN A 94 -3.93 15.31 5.87
CA GLN A 94 -3.61 15.04 4.47
C GLN A 94 -4.86 14.66 3.69
N THR A 95 -4.84 14.88 2.37
CA THR A 95 -5.88 14.33 1.50
C THR A 95 -5.75 12.81 1.39
N VAL A 96 -6.76 12.17 0.80
CA VAL A 96 -6.75 10.73 0.52
C VAL A 96 -5.60 10.35 -0.42
N GLU A 97 -5.32 11.17 -1.43
CA GLU A 97 -4.23 10.97 -2.39
C GLU A 97 -2.87 11.17 -1.73
N GLU A 98 -2.71 12.20 -0.90
CA GLU A 98 -1.47 12.43 -0.15
C GLU A 98 -1.19 11.27 0.81
N SER A 99 -2.22 10.79 1.51
CA SER A 99 -2.15 9.64 2.39
C SER A 99 -1.79 8.35 1.65
N LEU A 100 -2.38 8.12 0.47
CA LEU A 100 -1.99 6.99 -0.40
C LEU A 100 -0.50 7.06 -0.72
N MET A 101 0.02 8.23 -1.13
CA MET A 101 1.43 8.39 -1.45
C MET A 101 2.33 8.17 -0.24
N ILE A 102 1.92 8.60 0.96
CA ILE A 102 2.64 8.29 2.20
C ILE A 102 2.76 6.77 2.37
N LEU A 103 1.65 6.03 2.28
CA LEU A 103 1.63 4.59 2.47
C LEU A 103 2.46 3.84 1.43
N LEU A 104 2.27 4.14 0.13
CA LEU A 104 2.96 3.44 -0.96
C LEU A 104 4.47 3.65 -0.95
N ASP A 105 4.92 4.87 -0.66
CA ASP A 105 6.34 5.22 -0.73
C ASP A 105 7.10 4.77 0.53
N SER A 106 6.43 4.74 1.68
CA SER A 106 7.04 4.34 2.95
C SER A 106 7.05 2.83 3.15
N LEU A 107 5.92 2.16 2.92
CA LEU A 107 5.76 0.73 3.20
C LEU A 107 6.20 -0.14 2.02
N GLN A 108 6.10 0.41 0.80
CA GLN A 108 6.40 -0.31 -0.43
C GLN A 108 5.71 -1.69 -0.48
N PRO A 109 4.36 -1.74 -0.40
CA PRO A 109 3.63 -3.00 -0.42
C PRO A 109 3.95 -3.78 -1.71
N THR A 110 3.86 -5.10 -1.61
CA THR A 110 4.06 -6.03 -2.74
C THR A 110 2.92 -7.04 -2.76
N GLY A 111 2.57 -7.55 -3.93
CA GLY A 111 1.41 -8.44 -4.09
C GLY A 111 0.12 -7.64 -4.20
N VAL A 112 -0.93 -8.13 -3.53
CA VAL A 112 -2.26 -7.51 -3.51
C VAL A 112 -2.59 -7.11 -2.08
N THR A 113 -2.72 -5.80 -1.84
CA THR A 113 -2.88 -5.22 -0.49
C THR A 113 -3.99 -4.18 -0.48
N GLU A 114 -4.98 -4.35 0.40
CA GLU A 114 -5.99 -3.33 0.66
C GLU A 114 -5.43 -2.22 1.54
N LEU A 115 -5.70 -0.97 1.15
CA LEU A 115 -5.23 0.22 1.87
C LEU A 115 -6.41 0.95 2.50
N TYR A 116 -6.31 1.21 3.80
CA TYR A 116 -7.30 1.91 4.59
C TYR A 116 -6.69 3.08 5.36
N LEU A 117 -7.54 4.02 5.79
CA LEU A 117 -7.22 5.01 6.82
C LEU A 117 -8.13 4.84 8.03
N ASP A 118 -7.61 5.13 9.22
CA ASP A 118 -8.37 5.37 10.46
C ASP A 118 -8.30 6.88 10.78
N PRO A 119 -9.09 7.71 10.06
CA PRO A 119 -8.98 9.17 10.13
C PRO A 119 -9.38 9.73 11.50
N GLU A 120 -10.22 9.04 12.26
CA GLU A 120 -10.70 9.49 13.57
C GLU A 120 -9.95 8.81 14.74
N ASN A 121 -8.91 8.02 14.46
CA ASN A 121 -8.12 7.27 15.45
C ASN A 121 -8.97 6.31 16.32
N MET A 122 -10.07 5.79 15.79
CA MET A 122 -11.07 5.03 16.53
C MET A 122 -10.65 3.59 16.84
N SER A 123 -9.60 3.07 16.20
CA SER A 123 -9.10 1.71 16.48
C SER A 123 -8.76 1.46 17.95
N ALA A 124 -8.17 2.42 18.67
CA ALA A 124 -7.80 2.24 20.08
C ALA A 124 -9.02 2.29 21.03
N PRO A 125 -9.90 3.32 20.96
CA PRO A 125 -11.16 3.30 21.71
C PRO A 125 -12.03 2.06 21.44
N LEU A 126 -12.17 1.65 20.18
CA LEU A 126 -12.97 0.47 19.81
C LEU A 126 -12.31 -0.83 20.26
N GLY A 127 -10.97 -0.89 20.32
CA GLY A 127 -10.24 -2.00 20.91
C GLY A 127 -10.60 -2.22 22.39
N ASN A 128 -10.80 -1.15 23.16
CA ASN A 128 -11.28 -1.26 24.54
C ASN A 128 -12.74 -1.75 24.62
N LEU A 129 -13.59 -1.35 23.67
CA LEU A 129 -15.00 -1.75 23.63
C LEU A 129 -15.19 -3.24 23.32
N ILE A 130 -14.23 -3.90 22.64
CA ILE A 130 -14.34 -5.32 22.23
C ILE A 130 -14.68 -6.26 23.40
N ASN A 131 -14.15 -5.99 24.60
CA ASN A 131 -14.37 -6.84 25.77
C ASN A 131 -15.79 -6.71 26.37
N HIS A 132 -16.52 -5.65 26.02
CA HIS A 132 -17.87 -5.38 26.53
C HIS A 132 -18.93 -5.64 25.47
N ASP A 133 -18.71 -5.18 24.24
CA ASP A 133 -19.60 -5.38 23.11
C ASP A 133 -18.79 -5.54 21.81
N LYS A 134 -18.32 -6.77 21.59
CA LYS A 134 -17.54 -7.13 20.40
C LYS A 134 -18.29 -6.85 19.10
N LYS A 135 -19.61 -7.06 19.07
CA LYS A 135 -20.39 -6.93 17.84
C LYS A 135 -20.46 -5.46 17.42
N THR A 136 -20.80 -4.58 18.35
CA THR A 136 -20.85 -3.13 18.10
C THR A 136 -19.47 -2.57 17.81
N ALA A 137 -18.44 -2.99 18.56
CA ALA A 137 -17.06 -2.55 18.31
C ALA A 137 -16.59 -2.90 16.89
N LEU A 138 -16.87 -4.12 16.43
CA LEU A 138 -16.48 -4.56 15.10
C LEU A 138 -17.27 -3.83 14.00
N ASP A 139 -18.60 -3.69 14.15
CA ASP A 139 -19.43 -2.98 13.17
C ASP A 139 -19.03 -1.52 13.01
N LEU A 140 -18.81 -0.81 14.12
CA LEU A 140 -18.30 0.56 14.10
C LEU A 140 -16.93 0.62 13.41
N PHE A 141 -16.02 -0.29 13.76
CA PHE A 141 -14.69 -0.26 13.18
C PHE A 141 -14.71 -0.50 11.67
N THR A 142 -15.36 -1.57 11.21
CA THR A 142 -15.30 -1.96 9.79
C THR A 142 -16.18 -1.11 8.89
N ASN A 143 -17.32 -0.62 9.39
CA ASN A 143 -18.34 0.04 8.55
C ASN A 143 -18.46 1.55 8.78
N ARG A 144 -17.85 2.10 9.83
CA ARG A 144 -18.00 3.52 10.20
C ARG A 144 -16.69 4.25 10.39
N SER A 145 -15.64 3.58 10.87
CA SER A 145 -14.40 4.26 11.27
C SER A 145 -13.27 4.15 10.26
N LEU A 146 -13.36 3.23 9.28
CA LEU A 146 -12.31 3.04 8.29
C LEU A 146 -12.69 3.61 6.93
N ASP A 147 -11.73 4.33 6.35
CA ASP A 147 -11.80 4.84 4.99
C ASP A 147 -11.05 3.91 4.05
N PHE A 148 -11.78 3.16 3.22
CA PHE A 148 -11.16 2.28 2.22
C PHE A 148 -10.62 3.08 1.04
N LEU A 149 -9.30 3.17 0.91
CA LEU A 149 -8.66 3.90 -0.19
C LEU A 149 -8.76 3.12 -1.49
N GLY A 150 -8.47 1.83 -1.44
CA GLY A 150 -8.48 0.95 -2.62
C GLY A 150 -7.54 -0.24 -2.45
N THR A 151 -7.48 -1.06 -3.50
CA THR A 151 -6.58 -2.21 -3.54
C THR A 151 -5.33 -1.86 -4.34
N CYS A 152 -4.18 -1.95 -3.69
CA CYS A 152 -2.87 -1.83 -4.32
C CYS A 152 -2.42 -3.17 -4.89
N ILE A 153 -2.03 -3.16 -6.16
CA ILE A 153 -1.45 -4.30 -6.88
C ILE A 153 -0.05 -3.89 -7.30
N ALA A 154 0.95 -4.49 -6.65
CA ALA A 154 2.34 -4.08 -6.76
C ALA A 154 3.27 -5.28 -6.95
N PRO A 155 3.71 -5.60 -8.19
CA PRO A 155 4.65 -6.69 -8.40
C PRO A 155 6.04 -6.34 -7.83
N SER A 156 6.71 -7.34 -7.27
CA SER A 156 8.04 -7.27 -6.69
C SER A 156 9.14 -7.62 -7.70
N GLY A 157 10.25 -6.90 -7.64
CA GLY A 157 11.39 -7.02 -8.55
C GLY A 157 11.62 -5.76 -9.40
N VAL A 158 12.61 -5.87 -10.28
CA VAL A 158 13.12 -4.77 -11.12
C VAL A 158 13.11 -5.18 -12.59
N LEU A 159 12.76 -4.25 -13.46
CA LEU A 159 12.85 -4.34 -14.92
C LEU A 159 13.51 -3.07 -15.47
N ASN A 160 13.75 -3.03 -16.79
CA ASN A 160 14.16 -1.78 -17.43
C ASN A 160 12.93 -0.87 -17.62
N ASP A 161 13.15 0.44 -17.50
CA ASP A 161 12.12 1.45 -17.75
C ASP A 161 11.42 1.22 -19.10
N GLY A 162 10.08 1.28 -19.10
CA GLY A 162 9.26 1.10 -20.30
C GLY A 162 9.02 -0.35 -20.72
N GLN A 163 9.61 -1.35 -20.06
CA GLN A 163 9.22 -2.75 -20.26
C GLN A 163 7.84 -3.04 -19.65
N GLU A 164 7.04 -3.90 -20.28
CA GLU A 164 5.80 -4.40 -19.69
C GLU A 164 6.12 -5.06 -18.34
N ALA A 165 5.48 -4.62 -17.27
CA ALA A 165 5.69 -5.12 -15.90
C ALA A 165 4.57 -6.07 -15.46
N LEU A 166 3.34 -5.68 -15.74
CA LEU A 166 2.14 -6.38 -15.30
C LEU A 166 1.03 -6.20 -16.32
N ARG A 167 0.41 -7.29 -16.76
CA ARG A 167 -0.89 -7.25 -17.42
C ARG A 167 -1.98 -7.60 -16.43
N VAL A 168 -3.02 -6.79 -16.41
CA VAL A 168 -4.21 -6.99 -15.57
C VAL A 168 -5.38 -7.28 -16.49
N GLU A 169 -5.95 -8.47 -16.33
CA GLU A 169 -7.19 -8.86 -16.99
C GLU A 169 -8.31 -8.73 -15.97
N ILE A 170 -9.36 -8.01 -16.32
CA ILE A 170 -10.49 -7.69 -15.45
C ILE A 170 -11.76 -8.25 -16.06
N THR A 171 -12.56 -8.95 -15.25
CA THR A 171 -13.95 -9.26 -15.63
C THR A 171 -14.86 -8.19 -15.06
N LYS A 172 -15.46 -7.38 -15.94
CA LYS A 172 -16.39 -6.30 -15.57
C LYS A 172 -17.73 -6.87 -15.09
N PRO A 173 -18.53 -6.10 -14.35
CA PRO A 173 -19.93 -6.42 -14.09
C PRO A 173 -20.67 -6.68 -15.41
N GLY A 174 -21.33 -7.84 -15.53
CA GLY A 174 -21.96 -8.29 -16.78
C GLY A 174 -21.14 -9.29 -17.61
N GLY A 175 -19.91 -9.61 -17.18
CA GLY A 175 -19.08 -10.69 -17.76
C GLY A 175 -18.19 -10.26 -18.93
N GLU A 176 -18.23 -8.99 -19.32
CA GLU A 176 -17.28 -8.42 -20.30
C GLU A 176 -15.86 -8.50 -19.75
N LYS A 177 -14.92 -8.99 -20.56
CA LYS A 177 -13.51 -9.06 -20.21
C LYS A 177 -12.74 -7.89 -20.82
N ALA A 178 -11.89 -7.30 -20.00
CA ALA A 178 -10.96 -6.26 -20.42
C ALA A 178 -9.54 -6.58 -19.99
N SER A 179 -8.56 -6.08 -20.72
CA SER A 179 -7.14 -6.30 -20.45
C SER A 179 -6.34 -5.02 -20.65
N HIS A 180 -5.36 -4.78 -19.78
CA HIS A 180 -4.41 -3.69 -19.93
C HIS A 180 -3.03 -4.08 -19.44
N SER A 181 -2.00 -3.72 -20.21
CA SER A 181 -0.59 -3.88 -19.85
C SER A 181 -0.04 -2.58 -19.26
N PHE A 182 0.59 -2.67 -18.09
CA PHE A 182 1.24 -1.57 -17.37
C PHE A 182 2.76 -1.71 -17.50
N ASN A 183 3.44 -0.61 -17.77
CA ASN A 183 4.88 -0.62 -17.92
C ASN A 183 5.57 -0.43 -16.57
N TYR A 184 6.82 -0.86 -16.49
CA TYR A 184 7.68 -0.65 -15.34
C TYR A 184 7.96 0.85 -15.15
N GLY A 185 7.93 1.29 -13.89
CA GLY A 185 8.16 2.68 -13.50
C GLY A 185 6.88 3.52 -13.38
N GLU A 186 5.70 2.92 -13.44
CA GLU A 186 4.42 3.65 -13.49
C GLU A 186 3.60 3.47 -12.19
N LEU A 187 2.81 4.50 -11.88
CA LEU A 187 1.75 4.42 -10.87
C LEU A 187 0.45 4.86 -11.53
N THR A 188 -0.50 3.94 -11.61
CA THR A 188 -1.76 4.16 -12.32
C THR A 188 -2.95 3.88 -11.39
N LEU A 189 -3.89 4.81 -11.34
CA LEU A 189 -5.18 4.62 -10.68
C LEU A 189 -6.22 4.27 -11.73
N ILE A 190 -7.01 3.24 -11.46
CA ILE A 190 -8.20 2.88 -12.22
C ILE A 190 -9.41 3.18 -11.33
N PRO A 191 -10.09 4.32 -11.51
CA PRO A 191 -11.27 4.65 -10.72
C PRO A 191 -12.40 3.69 -11.10
N VAL A 192 -12.70 2.74 -10.22
CA VAL A 192 -13.88 1.88 -10.35
C VAL A 192 -14.90 2.31 -9.32
N ARG A 193 -16.09 2.70 -9.78
CA ARG A 193 -17.17 3.14 -8.90
C ARG A 193 -17.94 1.92 -8.41
N GLY A 194 -18.06 1.79 -7.09
CA GLY A 194 -18.86 0.75 -6.45
C GLY A 194 -18.05 -0.12 -5.49
N SER A 195 -18.75 -0.76 -4.56
CA SER A 195 -18.18 -1.70 -3.60
C SER A 195 -18.17 -3.14 -4.14
N GLU A 196 -18.35 -3.31 -5.45
CA GLU A 196 -18.43 -4.63 -6.07
C GLU A 196 -17.05 -5.30 -6.08
N LEU A 197 -17.09 -6.62 -5.94
CA LEU A 197 -15.93 -7.47 -6.04
C LEU A 197 -15.61 -7.67 -7.53
N ILE A 198 -14.35 -7.48 -7.89
CA ILE A 198 -13.86 -7.57 -9.25
C ILE A 198 -12.87 -8.72 -9.35
N ASP A 199 -13.11 -9.64 -10.28
CA ASP A 199 -12.17 -10.71 -10.58
C ASP A 199 -11.05 -10.18 -11.48
N VAL A 200 -9.81 -10.32 -10.99
CA VAL A 200 -8.60 -9.90 -11.68
C VAL A 200 -7.66 -11.09 -11.88
N ASN A 201 -7.17 -11.26 -13.11
CA ASN A 201 -6.01 -12.10 -13.38
C ASN A 201 -4.78 -11.20 -13.55
N LEU A 202 -3.75 -11.47 -12.77
CA LEU A 202 -2.52 -10.70 -12.72
C LEU A 202 -1.42 -11.51 -13.39
N VAL A 203 -0.90 -11.02 -14.50
CA VAL A 203 0.14 -11.67 -15.30
C VAL A 203 1.42 -10.84 -15.22
N PRO A 204 2.32 -11.12 -14.26
CA PRO A 204 3.56 -10.36 -14.11
C PRO A 204 4.61 -10.81 -15.14
N ASN A 205 5.36 -9.87 -15.70
CA ASN A 205 6.49 -10.17 -16.59
C ASN A 205 7.79 -10.27 -15.79
N LYS A 206 8.28 -11.49 -15.51
CA LYS A 206 9.53 -11.76 -14.74
C LYS A 206 9.58 -11.17 -13.31
N LEU A 207 8.51 -10.51 -12.88
CA LEU A 207 8.27 -10.02 -11.53
C LEU A 207 7.45 -11.03 -10.72
N ASP A 208 7.37 -10.85 -9.41
CA ASP A 208 6.59 -11.69 -8.50
C ASP A 208 5.38 -10.93 -7.94
N ILE A 209 4.21 -11.55 -7.91
CA ILE A 209 2.99 -10.99 -7.30
C ILE A 209 2.39 -11.93 -6.22
N GLY A 210 3.16 -12.93 -5.77
CA GLY A 210 2.82 -13.81 -4.65
C GLY A 210 2.85 -15.30 -4.95
N ALA A 211 3.04 -15.70 -6.22
CA ALA A 211 3.15 -17.11 -6.63
C ALA A 211 4.55 -17.51 -7.15
N GLY A 212 5.50 -16.59 -7.08
CA GLY A 212 6.83 -16.72 -7.68
C GLY A 212 6.92 -15.96 -9.01
N ARG A 213 8.17 -15.72 -9.43
CA ARG A 213 8.48 -14.90 -10.61
C ARG A 213 7.77 -15.38 -11.88
N GLY A 214 7.09 -14.46 -12.55
CA GLY A 214 6.40 -14.68 -13.82
C GLY A 214 5.13 -15.52 -13.72
N LYS A 215 4.72 -15.94 -12.52
CA LYS A 215 3.52 -16.77 -12.35
C LYS A 215 2.29 -15.90 -12.20
N MET A 216 1.25 -16.26 -12.96
CA MET A 216 -0.05 -15.62 -12.88
C MET A 216 -0.71 -15.89 -11.53
N VAL A 217 -1.42 -14.89 -11.00
CA VAL A 217 -2.26 -15.02 -9.80
C VAL A 217 -3.67 -14.49 -10.09
N ARG A 218 -4.68 -15.17 -9.57
CA ARG A 218 -6.07 -14.72 -9.64
C ARG A 218 -6.51 -14.21 -8.28
N HIS A 219 -7.16 -13.04 -8.26
CA HIS A 219 -7.73 -12.46 -7.05
C HIS A 219 -9.11 -11.92 -7.32
N GLN A 220 -9.91 -11.86 -6.25
CA GLN A 220 -11.12 -11.07 -6.21
C GLN A 220 -10.83 -9.84 -5.34
N VAL A 221 -10.92 -8.64 -5.91
CA VAL A 221 -10.50 -7.40 -5.26
C VAL A 221 -11.65 -6.42 -5.10
N ARG A 222 -11.62 -5.62 -4.04
CA ARG A 222 -12.56 -4.53 -3.82
C ARG A 222 -11.97 -3.20 -4.30
N CYS A 223 -12.84 -2.28 -4.69
CA CYS A 223 -12.46 -0.93 -5.06
C CYS A 223 -12.87 0.07 -3.97
N GLY A 224 -11.92 0.90 -3.56
CA GLY A 224 -12.13 1.95 -2.57
C GLY A 224 -12.33 3.31 -3.22
N LYS A 225 -12.15 4.39 -2.45
CA LYS A 225 -12.30 5.78 -2.91
C LYS A 225 -11.47 6.11 -4.17
N LEU A 226 -10.29 5.49 -4.31
CA LEU A 226 -9.37 5.68 -5.44
C LEU A 226 -9.40 4.52 -6.47
N GLY A 227 -10.24 3.51 -6.25
CA GLY A 227 -10.37 2.35 -7.14
C GLY A 227 -9.22 1.33 -7.00
N LEU A 228 -8.73 0.82 -8.14
CA LEU A 228 -7.55 -0.04 -8.18
C LEU A 228 -6.29 0.81 -8.34
N ILE A 229 -5.27 0.48 -7.55
CA ILE A 229 -3.98 1.18 -7.54
C ILE A 229 -2.94 0.23 -8.12
N ILE A 230 -2.53 0.44 -9.36
CA ILE A 230 -1.52 -0.36 -10.03
C ILE A 230 -0.17 0.32 -9.86
N ASP A 231 0.72 -0.29 -9.07
CA ASP A 231 2.02 0.29 -8.72
C ASP A 231 3.15 -0.59 -9.24
N THR A 232 3.60 -0.29 -10.46
CA THR A 232 4.68 -0.98 -11.16
C THR A 232 5.99 -0.21 -11.07
N ARG A 233 6.15 0.69 -10.08
CA ARG A 233 7.37 1.50 -9.88
C ARG A 233 8.61 0.69 -9.48
N GLY A 234 8.44 -0.61 -9.22
CA GLY A 234 9.50 -1.54 -8.88
C GLY A 234 9.83 -1.54 -7.40
N ARG A 235 9.96 -2.74 -6.83
CA ARG A 235 10.17 -2.97 -5.39
C ARG A 235 11.47 -3.80 -5.23
N PRO A 236 12.52 -3.27 -4.56
CA PRO A 236 12.58 -1.97 -3.91
C PRO A 236 12.54 -0.80 -4.92
N MET A 237 11.93 0.32 -4.51
CA MET A 237 11.86 1.54 -5.33
C MET A 237 13.20 2.24 -5.39
N GLU A 238 13.64 2.54 -6.61
CA GLU A 238 14.78 3.43 -6.85
C GLU A 238 14.31 4.88 -7.15
N LYS A 239 13.08 5.04 -7.63
CA LYS A 239 12.49 6.35 -8.01
C LYS A 239 11.17 6.57 -7.30
N TYR A 240 11.16 7.50 -6.34
CA TYR A 240 9.98 7.81 -5.53
C TYR A 240 8.94 8.71 -6.23
N ARG A 241 9.37 9.54 -7.19
CA ARG A 241 8.50 10.54 -7.82
C ARG A 241 8.18 10.15 -9.25
N GLN A 242 6.93 9.74 -9.46
CA GLN A 242 6.36 9.51 -10.78
C GLN A 242 4.99 10.19 -10.84
N PRO A 243 4.61 10.77 -11.98
CA PRO A 243 3.26 11.29 -12.16
C PRO A 243 2.26 10.14 -12.01
N VAL A 244 1.20 10.37 -11.23
CA VAL A 244 0.09 9.43 -11.11
C VAL A 244 -0.72 9.50 -12.40
N LYS A 245 -0.87 8.36 -13.08
CA LYS A 245 -1.71 8.23 -14.27
C LYS A 245 -3.13 7.88 -13.86
N LEU A 246 -4.11 8.49 -14.50
CA LEU A 246 -5.52 8.09 -14.37
C LEU A 246 -5.91 7.31 -15.62
N LEU A 247 -6.36 6.07 -15.44
CA LEU A 247 -6.90 5.24 -16.50
C LEU A 247 -8.40 5.03 -16.23
N PRO A 248 -9.29 5.66 -17.00
CA PRO A 248 -10.73 5.41 -16.87
C PRO A 248 -11.04 3.92 -17.00
N PHE A 249 -11.97 3.41 -16.19
CA PHE A 249 -12.32 1.99 -16.21
C PHE A 249 -12.88 1.55 -17.58
N GLU A 250 -13.56 2.47 -18.27
CA GLU A 250 -14.12 2.28 -19.61
C GLU A 250 -13.03 2.22 -20.69
N ALA A 251 -11.84 2.77 -20.42
CA ALA A 251 -10.70 2.76 -21.33
C ALA A 251 -9.87 1.47 -21.24
N LEU A 252 -10.23 0.54 -20.35
CA LEU A 252 -9.67 -0.80 -20.37
C LEU A 252 -10.10 -1.49 -21.67
N GLY A 253 -9.12 -1.87 -22.49
CA GLY A 253 -9.36 -2.48 -23.81
C GLY A 253 -10.07 -3.82 -23.68
N GLY A 254 -10.87 -4.18 -24.69
CA GLY A 254 -11.46 -5.52 -24.77
C GLY A 254 -10.37 -6.59 -24.92
N SER A 255 -10.59 -7.77 -24.32
CA SER A 255 -9.77 -8.94 -24.65
C SER A 255 -10.23 -9.52 -25.98
N ASP A 256 -9.35 -9.57 -26.98
CA ASP A 256 -9.54 -10.41 -28.18
C ASP A 256 -9.62 -11.90 -27.83
#